data_AF-A0A2D9M8R6-F1
#
_entry.id   AF-A0A2D9M8R6-F1
#
_cell.length_a   1.000
_cell.length_b   1.000
_cell.length_c   1.000
_cell.angle_alpha   90.00
_cell.angle_beta   90.00
_cell.angle_gamma   90.00
#
_symmetry.space_group_name_H-M   'P 1'
#
loop_
_entity.id
_entity.type
_entity.pdbx_description
1 polymer ?
#
loop_
_entity_poly.entity_id
_entity_poly.type
_entity_poly.pdbx_seq_one_letter_code
_entity_poly.pdbx_strand_id
1 'polypeptide(L)'
;MTKEVEFYLEPRSVPTEAAEAVCKRFWEEAHPKPLSPYNTVRGLVRRCLEAGYEEGEIIAALHSTDAYTMAALEYTLRSSRRQARNQISNAAERIMMIRQSRG
;
A
#
# COMPACT_ATOMS: atom_id res chain seq x y z
N MET A 1 -35.14 -14.63 19.85
CA MET A 1 -33.79 -14.65 20.45
C MET A 1 -32.78 -14.59 19.31
N THR A 2 -32.42 -13.38 18.89
CA THR A 2 -31.44 -13.13 17.82
C THR A 2 -30.05 -13.48 18.36
N LYS A 3 -29.41 -14.50 17.81
CA LYS A 3 -28.00 -14.80 18.12
C LYS A 3 -27.16 -13.69 17.49
N GLU A 4 -26.57 -12.85 18.33
CA GLU A 4 -25.53 -11.91 17.90
C GLU A 4 -24.34 -12.73 17.42
N VAL A 5 -24.01 -12.61 16.14
CA VAL A 5 -22.81 -13.21 15.56
C VAL A 5 -21.69 -12.24 15.87
N GLU A 6 -20.97 -12.51 16.97
CA GLU A 6 -19.78 -11.76 17.35
C GLU A 6 -18.64 -12.13 16.38
N PHE A 7 -18.34 -11.22 15.45
CA PHE A 7 -17.30 -11.42 14.44
C PHE A 7 -15.93 -11.10 15.06
N TYR A 8 -15.24 -12.12 15.57
CA TYR A 8 -13.86 -11.99 15.99
C TYR A 8 -12.96 -11.94 14.74
N LEU A 9 -12.61 -10.74 14.29
CA LEU A 9 -11.50 -10.57 13.36
C LEU A 9 -10.21 -10.85 14.12
N GLU A 10 -9.66 -12.05 13.97
CA GLU A 10 -8.31 -12.31 14.45
C GLU A 10 -7.34 -11.29 13.83
N PRO A 11 -6.51 -10.60 14.63
CA PRO A 11 -5.52 -9.70 14.08
C PRO A 11 -4.61 -10.50 13.16
N ARG A 12 -4.57 -10.11 11.88
CA ARG A 12 -3.75 -10.78 10.87
C ARG A 12 -2.28 -10.66 11.29
N SER A 13 -1.75 -11.72 11.91
CA SER A 13 -0.35 -11.82 12.27
C SER A 13 0.45 -12.02 10.99
N VAL A 14 1.16 -10.98 10.55
CA VAL A 14 2.06 -11.10 9.40
C VAL A 14 3.37 -11.74 9.88
N PRO A 15 3.83 -12.82 9.24
CA PRO A 15 5.11 -13.43 9.57
C PRO A 15 6.24 -12.41 9.43
N THR A 16 7.12 -12.40 10.42
CA THR A 16 8.29 -11.51 10.47
C THR A 16 9.17 -11.61 9.22
N GLU A 17 9.22 -12.79 8.60
CA GLU A 17 9.97 -13.09 7.37
C GLU A 17 9.43 -12.34 6.14
N ALA A 18 8.10 -12.16 6.04
CA ALA A 18 7.49 -11.46 4.90
C ALA A 18 7.89 -9.97 4.89
N ALA A 19 7.86 -9.33 6.06
CA ALA A 19 8.30 -7.95 6.19
C ALA A 19 9.80 -7.78 5.90
N GLU A 20 10.61 -8.79 6.25
CA GLU A 20 12.04 -8.79 5.95
C GLU A 20 12.30 -8.91 4.44
N ALA A 21 11.60 -9.80 3.73
CA ALA A 21 11.74 -9.97 2.29
C ALA A 21 11.42 -8.67 1.53
N VAL A 22 10.30 -8.02 1.87
CA VAL A 22 9.89 -6.74 1.26
C VAL A 22 10.88 -5.63 1.58
N CYS A 23 11.31 -5.53 2.85
CA CYS A 23 12.27 -4.50 3.26
C CYS A 23 13.63 -4.70 2.57
N LYS A 24 14.08 -5.95 2.43
CA LYS A 24 15.33 -6.28 1.73
C LYS A 24 15.27 -5.88 0.27
N ARG A 25 14.17 -6.20 -0.42
CA ARG A 25 13.95 -5.82 -1.81
C ARG A 25 13.98 -4.29 -1.98
N PHE A 26 13.25 -3.56 -1.16
CA PHE A 26 13.35 -2.09 -1.15
C PHE A 26 14.78 -1.61 -0.88
N TRP A 27 15.50 -2.24 0.05
CA TRP A 27 16.87 -1.86 0.37
C TRP A 27 17.84 -2.13 -0.76
N GLU A 28 17.61 -3.13 -1.61
CA GLU A 28 18.42 -3.41 -2.80
C GLU A 28 18.14 -2.37 -3.89
N GLU A 29 16.88 -1.99 -4.08
CA GLU A 29 16.41 -1.03 -5.10
C GLU A 29 16.69 0.45 -4.75
N ALA A 30 16.74 0.81 -3.46
CA ALA A 30 16.83 2.20 -3.01
C ALA A 30 18.21 2.83 -3.27
N HIS A 31 18.24 3.94 -4.03
CA HIS A 31 19.44 4.76 -4.25
C HIS A 31 19.08 6.25 -4.25
N PRO A 32 19.61 7.06 -3.31
CA PRO A 32 20.50 6.69 -2.20
C PRO A 32 19.81 5.80 -1.16
N LYS A 33 20.61 5.12 -0.30
CA LYS A 33 20.04 4.35 0.81
C LYS A 33 19.36 5.29 1.82
N PRO A 34 18.25 4.87 2.46
CA PRO A 34 17.61 5.64 3.51
C PRO A 34 18.58 5.96 4.65
N LEU A 35 18.47 7.16 5.22
CA LEU A 35 19.15 7.50 6.48
C LEU A 35 18.50 6.82 7.69
N SER A 36 17.25 6.37 7.54
CA SER A 36 16.53 5.64 8.58
C SER A 36 17.12 4.24 8.78
N PRO A 37 17.18 3.72 10.02
CA PRO A 37 17.67 2.37 10.27
C PRO A 37 16.81 1.30 9.57
N TYR A 38 17.45 0.25 9.08
CA TYR A 38 16.79 -0.89 8.42
C TYR A 38 15.65 -1.48 9.25
N ASN A 39 15.89 -1.72 10.53
CA ASN A 39 14.91 -2.30 11.44
C ASN A 39 13.68 -1.39 11.65
N THR A 40 13.87 -0.07 11.60
CA THR A 40 12.76 0.90 11.65
C THR A 40 11.88 0.73 10.42
N VAL A 41 12.49 0.73 9.23
CA VAL A 41 11.74 0.57 7.96
C VAL A 41 11.03 -0.78 7.89
N ARG A 42 11.69 -1.87 8.30
CA ARG A 42 11.08 -3.20 8.40
C ARG A 42 9.86 -3.21 9.33
N GLY A 43 9.92 -2.48 10.45
CA GLY A 43 8.80 -2.32 11.37
C GLY A 43 7.60 -1.61 10.72
N LEU A 44 7.85 -0.61 9.89
CA LEU A 44 6.81 0.08 9.12
C LEU A 44 6.20 -0.83 8.05
N VAL A 45 7.05 -1.55 7.30
CA VAL A 45 6.62 -2.53 6.30
C VAL A 45 5.70 -3.59 6.91
N ARG A 46 6.06 -4.13 8.08
CA ARG A 46 5.22 -5.12 8.78
C ARG A 46 3.83 -4.56 9.08
N ARG A 47 3.75 -3.33 9.61
CA ARG A 47 2.46 -2.68 9.89
C ARG A 47 1.63 -2.43 8.63
N CYS A 48 2.27 -2.09 7.51
CA CYS A 48 1.57 -1.95 6.24
C CYS A 48 1.01 -3.28 5.72
N LEU A 49 1.77 -4.38 5.86
CA LEU A 49 1.29 -5.71 5.52
C LEU A 49 0.13 -6.15 6.44
N GLU A 50 0.21 -5.86 7.75
CA GLU A 50 -0.86 -6.11 8.73
C GLU A 50 -2.13 -5.34 8.37
N ALA A 51 -1.99 -4.13 7.80
CA ALA A 51 -3.09 -3.32 7.30
C ALA A 51 -3.63 -3.76 5.91
N GLY A 52 -3.05 -4.81 5.30
CA GLY A 52 -3.52 -5.37 4.03
C GLY A 52 -3.09 -4.59 2.79
N TYR A 53 -1.96 -3.88 2.84
CA TYR A 53 -1.32 -3.35 1.64
C TYR A 53 -0.49 -4.42 0.95
N GLU A 54 -0.48 -4.40 -0.37
CA GLU A 54 0.31 -5.33 -1.18
C GLU A 54 1.79 -4.93 -1.18
N GLU A 55 2.69 -5.91 -1.30
CA GLU A 55 4.15 -5.68 -1.26
C GLU A 55 4.60 -4.62 -2.28
N GLY A 56 4.06 -4.66 -3.50
CA GLY A 56 4.37 -3.69 -4.55
C GLY A 56 3.89 -2.27 -4.22
N GLU A 57 2.74 -2.13 -3.54
CA GLU A 57 2.24 -0.82 -3.09
C GLU A 57 3.17 -0.25 -2.01
N ILE A 58 3.63 -1.10 -1.09
CA ILE A 58 4.52 -0.71 0.01
C ILE A 58 5.88 -0.26 -0.53
N ILE A 59 6.48 -1.02 -1.45
CA ILE A 59 7.76 -0.66 -2.06
C ILE A 59 7.65 0.66 -2.82
N ALA A 60 6.60 0.81 -3.65
CA ALA A 60 6.36 2.06 -4.36
C ALA A 60 6.17 3.25 -3.41
N ALA A 61 5.46 3.05 -2.29
CA ALA A 61 5.28 4.08 -1.27
C ALA A 61 6.61 4.43 -0.57
N LEU A 62 7.45 3.46 -0.27
CA LEU A 62 8.77 3.69 0.34
C LEU A 62 9.72 4.50 -0.57
N HIS A 63 9.62 4.33 -1.89
CA HIS A 63 10.39 5.12 -2.86
C HIS A 63 9.85 6.53 -3.06
N SER A 64 8.58 6.77 -2.77
CA SER A 64 7.90 8.04 -3.01
C SER A 64 7.65 8.85 -1.74
N THR A 65 8.04 8.33 -0.57
CA THR A 65 7.90 9.03 0.70
C THR A 65 9.18 9.74 1.07
N ASP A 66 9.06 10.99 1.53
CA ASP A 66 10.20 11.77 2.01
C ASP A 66 10.55 11.47 3.48
N ALA A 67 9.63 10.81 4.21
CA ALA A 67 9.79 10.50 5.62
C ALA A 67 9.35 9.07 5.95
N TYR A 68 10.23 8.30 6.59
CA TYR A 68 9.96 6.94 7.03
C TYR A 68 9.20 6.91 8.36
N THR A 69 7.96 7.39 8.34
CA THR A 69 7.01 7.33 9.45
C THR A 69 5.73 6.65 9.01
N MET A 70 4.97 6.03 9.93
CA MET A 70 3.70 5.38 9.57
C MET A 70 2.72 6.36 8.94
N ALA A 71 2.62 7.59 9.46
CA ALA A 71 1.70 8.60 8.94
C ALA A 71 2.02 8.99 7.50
N ALA A 72 3.31 9.19 7.19
CA ALA A 72 3.75 9.52 5.84
C ALA A 72 3.51 8.36 4.86
N LEU A 73 3.85 7.13 5.26
CA LEU A 73 3.60 5.94 4.44
C LEU A 73 2.11 5.71 4.18
N GLU A 74 1.27 5.80 5.20
CA GLU A 74 -0.18 5.67 5.04
C GLU A 74 -0.76 6.76 4.12
N TYR A 75 -0.27 7.99 4.25
CA TYR A 75 -0.67 9.08 3.37
C TYR A 75 -0.32 8.78 1.92
N THR A 76 0.92 8.37 1.66
CA THR A 76 1.38 7.99 0.31
C THR A 76 0.57 6.83 -0.25
N LEU A 77 0.36 5.76 0.52
CA LEU A 77 -0.42 4.59 0.11
C LEU A 77 -1.88 4.94 -0.24
N ARG A 78 -2.54 5.74 0.61
CA ARG A 78 -3.92 6.19 0.36
C ARG A 78 -4.01 7.11 -0.86
N SER A 79 -3.04 8.00 -1.03
CA SER A 79 -2.95 8.89 -2.18
C SER A 79 -2.82 8.10 -3.48
N SER A 80 -1.91 7.12 -3.52
CA SER A 80 -1.70 6.24 -4.68
C SER A 80 -2.97 5.47 -5.06
N ARG A 81 -3.69 4.87 -4.09
CA ARG A 81 -4.96 4.20 -4.35
C ARG A 81 -6.04 5.16 -4.87
N ARG A 82 -6.11 6.37 -4.33
CA ARG A 82 -7.05 7.41 -4.81
C ARG A 82 -6.75 7.81 -6.25
N GLN A 83 -5.47 8.00 -6.60
CA GLN A 83 -5.06 8.33 -7.95
C GLN A 83 -5.38 7.21 -8.94
N ALA A 84 -5.06 5.96 -8.59
CA ALA A 84 -5.40 4.79 -9.42
C ALA A 84 -6.90 4.70 -9.70
N ARG A 85 -7.73 4.92 -8.66
CA ARG A 85 -9.19 4.95 -8.81
C ARG A 85 -9.66 6.04 -9.77
N ASN A 86 -9.12 7.26 -9.64
CA ASN A 86 -9.48 8.38 -10.52
C ASN A 86 -9.11 8.11 -11.99
N GLN A 87 -7.96 7.48 -12.24
CA GLN A 87 -7.54 7.13 -13.60
C GLN A 87 -8.48 6.13 -14.27
N ILE A 88 -8.96 5.13 -13.52
CA ILE A 88 -9.94 4.15 -14.00
C ILE A 88 -11.27 4.84 -14.37
N SER A 89 -11.77 5.73 -13.50
CA SER A 89 -12.98 6.51 -13.78
C SER A 89 -12.83 7.33 -15.07
N ASN A 90 -11.72 8.06 -15.23
CA ASN A 90 -11.46 8.87 -16.42
C ASN A 90 -11.32 8.01 -17.70
N ALA A 91 -10.80 6.79 -17.58
CA ALA A 91 -10.74 5.86 -18.70
C ALA A 91 -12.13 5.36 -19.11
N ALA A 92 -12.96 5.00 -18.12
CA ALA A 92 -14.33 4.55 -18.35
C ALA A 92 -15.19 5.64 -19.02
N GLU A 93 -15.07 6.89 -18.57
CA GLU A 93 -15.76 8.04 -19.17
C GLU A 93 -15.36 8.24 -20.63
N ARG A 94 -14.05 8.18 -20.94
CA ARG A 94 -13.55 8.30 -22.33
C ARG A 94 -14.10 7.18 -23.23
N ILE A 95 -14.14 5.94 -22.73
CA ILE A 95 -14.71 4.80 -23.47
C ILE A 95 -16.21 5.03 -23.74
N MET A 96 -16.96 5.54 -22.75
CA MET A 96 -18.38 5.85 -22.90
C MET A 96 -18.62 6.93 -23.95
N MET A 97 -17.85 8.02 -23.93
CA MET A 97 -17.95 9.09 -24.94
C MET A 97 -17.66 8.58 -26.36
N ILE A 98 -16.60 7.77 -26.54
CA ILE A 98 -16.27 7.18 -27.85
C ILE A 98 -17.40 6.28 -28.37
N ARG A 99 -18.07 5.52 -27.48
CA ARG A 99 -19.20 4.67 -27.86
C ARG A 99 -20.42 5.49 -28.29
N GLN A 100 -20.67 6.63 -27.65
CA GLN A 100 -21.79 7.52 -27.99
C GLN A 100 -21.58 8.28 -29.31
N SER A 101 -20.32 8.62 -29.66
CA SER A 101 -20.01 9.30 -30.92
C SER A 101 -20.01 8.40 -32.15
N ARG A 102 -20.15 7.08 -31.98
CA ARG A 102 -20.10 6.07 -33.06
C ARG A 102 -21.46 5.46 -33.40
N GLY A 103 -22.52 5.82 -32.69
CA GLY A 103 -23.92 5.48 -32.99
C GLY A 103 -24.64 6.67 -33.58
#